data_AF-X5DAP3-F1
#
_entry.id   AF-X5DAP3-F1
#
_cell.length_a   1.000
_cell.length_b   1.000
_cell.length_c   1.000
_cell.angle_alpha   90.00
_cell.angle_beta   90.00
_cell.angle_gamma   90.00
#
_symmetry.space_group_name_H-M   'P 1'
#
loop_
_entity.id
_entity.type
_entity.pdbx_description
1 polymer ?
#
loop_
_entity_poly.entity_id
_entity_poly.type
_entity_poly.pdbx_seq_one_letter_code
_entity_poly.pdbx_strand_id
1 'polypeptide(L)'
;KKATAINGILGRGKNVVTELLIPRDVVTDVLHTTAAKVVQLNIRKNMLGTLLAGGIRSANAHYANMLLGFYLATGQDAANIVEGSQGVTMAEDRDG
;
A
#
# COMPACT_ATOMS: atom_id res chain seq x y z
N LYS A 1 11.42 10.05 -10.58
CA LYS A 1 10.25 10.14 -11.47
C LYS A 1 10.09 8.94 -12.42
N LYS A 2 10.80 7.81 -12.25
CA LYS A 2 10.57 6.58 -13.03
C LYS A 2 10.54 5.40 -12.05
N ALA A 3 9.62 4.47 -12.24
CA ALA A 3 9.55 3.28 -11.40
C ALA A 3 10.73 2.36 -11.75
N THR A 4 11.60 2.09 -10.78
CA THR A 4 12.74 1.20 -10.96
C THR A 4 12.81 0.19 -9.82
N ALA A 5 13.33 -1.00 -10.11
CA ALA A 5 13.58 -2.01 -9.08
C ALA A 5 14.67 -1.57 -8.10
N ILE A 6 15.69 -0.85 -8.59
CA ILE A 6 16.84 -0.38 -7.80
C ILE A 6 16.40 0.55 -6.68
N ASN A 7 15.60 1.59 -6.99
CA ASN A 7 15.05 2.50 -5.97
C ASN A 7 14.25 1.74 -4.91
N GLY A 8 13.73 0.58 -5.30
CA GLY A 8 12.97 -0.24 -4.42
C GLY A 8 13.73 -1.13 -3.48
N ILE A 9 14.83 -1.69 -3.95
CA ILE A 9 15.68 -2.59 -3.18
C ILE A 9 16.61 -1.78 -2.28
N LEU A 10 17.21 -0.72 -2.83
CA LEU A 10 18.19 0.10 -2.11
C LEU A 10 17.56 1.30 -1.40
N GLY A 11 16.30 1.59 -1.68
CA GLY A 11 15.63 2.81 -1.22
C GLY A 11 16.03 4.05 -2.02
N ARG A 12 15.18 5.08 -1.98
CA ARG A 12 15.48 6.43 -2.49
C ARG A 12 14.69 7.45 -1.68
N GLY A 13 15.38 8.42 -1.08
CA GLY A 13 14.73 9.38 -0.17
C GLY A 13 14.48 8.76 1.20
N LYS A 14 13.22 8.65 1.62
CA LYS A 14 12.83 8.12 2.94
C LYS A 14 12.16 6.75 2.79
N ASN A 15 12.64 5.78 3.55
CA ASN A 15 11.99 4.47 3.70
C ASN A 15 11.14 4.49 4.97
N VAL A 16 9.87 4.12 4.87
CA VAL A 16 8.92 4.17 5.99
C VAL A 16 8.19 2.83 6.07
N VAL A 17 8.02 2.33 7.29
CA VAL A 17 7.18 1.18 7.63
C VAL A 17 6.21 1.64 8.71
N THR A 18 4.95 1.21 8.59
CA THR A 18 3.90 1.50 9.56
C THR A 18 3.05 0.26 9.74
N GLU A 19 2.57 0.04 10.96
CA GLU A 19 1.65 -1.03 11.31
C GLU A 19 0.58 -0.51 12.26
N LEU A 20 -0.57 -1.19 12.29
CA LEU A 20 -1.65 -0.89 13.21
C LEU A 20 -2.52 -2.14 13.39
N LEU A 21 -3.10 -2.30 14.58
CA LEU A 21 -4.13 -3.31 14.85
C LEU A 21 -5.51 -2.63 14.74
N ILE A 22 -6.39 -3.18 13.90
CA ILE A 22 -7.77 -2.71 13.79
C ILE A 22 -8.64 -3.60 14.69
N PRO A 23 -9.35 -3.04 15.68
CA PRO A 23 -10.30 -3.79 16.50
C PRO A 23 -11.41 -4.47 15.67
N ARG A 24 -11.87 -5.64 16.11
CA ARG A 24 -12.91 -6.43 15.43
C ARG A 24 -14.18 -5.63 15.14
N ASP A 25 -14.66 -4.91 16.15
CA ASP A 25 -15.84 -4.05 16.07
C ASP A 25 -15.68 -2.97 14.99
N VAL A 26 -14.50 -2.37 14.84
CA VAL A 26 -14.23 -1.43 13.73
C VAL A 26 -14.29 -2.15 12.37
N VAL A 27 -13.75 -3.37 12.27
CA VAL A 27 -13.79 -4.15 11.02
C VAL A 27 -15.23 -4.53 10.64
N THR A 28 -16.06 -4.93 11.59
CA THR A 28 -17.44 -5.34 11.32
C THR A 28 -18.38 -4.15 11.15
N ASP A 29 -18.28 -3.15 12.02
CA ASP A 29 -19.31 -2.12 12.18
C ASP A 29 -19.01 -0.90 11.31
N VAL A 30 -17.74 -0.65 10.99
CA VAL A 30 -17.32 0.49 10.14
C VAL A 30 -16.88 0.03 8.76
N LEU A 31 -16.07 -1.02 8.67
CA LEU A 31 -15.57 -1.52 7.38
C LEU A 31 -16.52 -2.54 6.72
N HIS A 32 -17.55 -2.99 7.45
CA HIS A 32 -18.59 -3.90 6.96
C HIS A 32 -18.03 -5.18 6.31
N THR A 33 -16.98 -5.74 6.92
CA THR A 33 -16.28 -6.92 6.42
C THR A 33 -15.77 -7.81 7.56
N THR A 34 -14.92 -8.79 7.24
CA THR A 34 -14.21 -9.61 8.24
C THR A 34 -12.71 -9.53 8.01
N ALA A 35 -11.90 -9.72 9.06
CA ALA A 35 -10.44 -9.74 8.97
C ALA A 35 -9.95 -10.74 7.91
N ALA A 36 -10.43 -11.99 7.96
CA ALA A 36 -10.16 -13.00 6.96
C ALA A 36 -10.43 -12.57 5.50
N LYS A 37 -11.54 -11.86 5.24
CA LYS A 37 -11.84 -11.34 3.88
C LYS A 37 -10.85 -10.28 3.45
N VAL A 38 -10.44 -9.39 4.36
CA VAL A 38 -9.41 -8.37 4.09
C VAL A 38 -8.06 -9.00 3.78
N VAL A 39 -7.64 -10.01 4.55
CA VAL A 39 -6.41 -10.77 4.30
C VAL A 39 -6.44 -11.44 2.94
N GLN A 40 -7.51 -12.16 2.63
CA GLN A 40 -7.68 -12.84 1.33
C GLN A 40 -7.66 -11.83 0.18
N LEU A 41 -8.35 -10.69 0.32
CA LEU A 41 -8.35 -9.61 -0.66
C LEU A 41 -6.93 -9.06 -0.86
N ASN A 42 -6.20 -8.78 0.23
CA ASN A 42 -4.84 -8.26 0.17
C ASN A 42 -3.91 -9.21 -0.59
N ILE A 43 -3.93 -10.50 -0.25
CA ILE A 43 -3.09 -11.51 -0.92
C ILE A 43 -3.46 -11.61 -2.41
N ARG A 44 -4.75 -11.77 -2.73
CA ARG A 44 -5.17 -11.98 -4.13
C ARG A 44 -5.00 -10.74 -4.99
N LYS A 45 -5.38 -9.57 -4.48
CA LYS A 45 -5.38 -8.32 -5.25
C LYS A 45 -4.03 -7.61 -5.21
N ASN A 46 -3.50 -7.36 -4.01
CA ASN A 46 -2.28 -6.54 -3.87
C ASN A 46 -1.03 -7.36 -4.18
N MET A 47 -0.94 -8.62 -3.75
CA MET A 47 0.27 -9.41 -4.04
C MET A 47 0.18 -10.12 -5.38
N LEU A 48 -0.72 -11.11 -5.49
CA LEU A 48 -0.81 -11.97 -6.68
C LEU A 48 -1.20 -11.17 -7.91
N GLY A 49 -2.19 -10.28 -7.80
CA GLY A 49 -2.60 -9.39 -8.89
C GLY A 49 -1.45 -8.52 -9.41
N THR A 50 -0.70 -7.88 -8.51
CA THR A 50 0.47 -7.06 -8.90
C THR A 50 1.58 -7.91 -9.49
N LEU A 51 1.85 -9.10 -8.94
CA LEU A 51 2.84 -10.03 -9.47
C LEU A 51 2.50 -10.43 -10.92
N LEU A 52 1.24 -10.82 -11.17
CA LEU A 52 0.77 -11.20 -12.50
C LEU A 52 0.80 -10.04 -13.49
N ALA A 53 0.54 -8.82 -13.02
CA ALA A 53 0.61 -7.61 -13.83
C ALA A 53 2.06 -7.12 -14.11
N GLY A 54 3.08 -7.77 -13.54
CA GLY A 54 4.48 -7.35 -13.69
C GLY A 54 4.83 -6.07 -12.90
N GLY A 55 4.05 -5.76 -11.85
CA GLY A 55 4.28 -4.58 -11.02
C GLY A 55 5.55 -4.69 -10.18
N ILE A 56 6.38 -3.65 -10.18
CA ILE A 56 7.64 -3.63 -9.45
C ILE A 56 7.43 -3.00 -8.08
N ARG A 57 7.33 -3.84 -7.04
CA ARG A 57 7.15 -3.41 -5.64
C ARG A 57 5.99 -2.41 -5.46
N SER A 58 4.88 -2.67 -6.12
CA SER A 58 3.65 -1.87 -6.07
C SER A 58 2.48 -2.69 -5.55
N ALA A 59 2.74 -3.60 -4.60
CA ALA A 59 1.73 -4.48 -4.02
C ALA A 59 0.90 -3.74 -2.96
N ASN A 60 0.15 -2.74 -3.40
CA ASN A 60 -0.75 -1.95 -2.57
C ASN A 60 -2.05 -1.63 -3.34
N ALA A 61 -3.04 -1.07 -2.65
CA ALA A 61 -4.32 -0.73 -3.27
C ALA A 61 -4.28 0.60 -4.04
N HIS A 62 -3.79 1.65 -3.39
CA HIS A 62 -3.90 3.03 -3.88
C HIS A 62 -2.98 4.03 -3.16
N TYR A 63 -1.72 3.66 -2.88
CA TYR A 63 -0.78 4.59 -2.22
C TYR A 63 -0.63 5.91 -3.00
N ALA A 64 -0.64 5.83 -4.33
CA ALA A 64 -0.54 7.00 -5.21
C ALA A 64 -1.64 8.04 -4.93
N ASN A 65 -2.88 7.62 -4.63
CA ASN A 65 -3.99 8.55 -4.42
C ASN A 65 -3.78 9.39 -3.16
N MET A 66 -3.45 8.72 -2.04
CA MET A 66 -3.21 9.41 -0.77
C MET A 66 -2.00 10.34 -0.86
N LEU A 67 -0.88 9.82 -1.38
CA LEU A 67 0.36 10.58 -1.47
C LEU A 67 0.26 11.76 -2.44
N LEU A 68 -0.45 11.63 -3.56
CA LEU A 68 -0.64 12.74 -4.49
C LEU A 68 -1.40 13.89 -3.83
N GLY A 69 -2.46 13.60 -3.06
CA GLY A 69 -3.19 14.61 -2.30
C GLY A 69 -2.28 15.38 -1.35
N PHE A 70 -1.47 14.66 -0.57
CA PHE A 70 -0.48 15.28 0.31
C PHE A 70 0.58 16.09 -0.45
N TYR A 71 1.11 15.55 -1.55
CA TYR A 71 2.14 16.22 -2.33
C TYR A 71 1.65 17.56 -2.86
N LEU A 72 0.44 17.60 -3.43
CA LEU A 72 -0.16 18.83 -3.94
C LEU A 72 -0.46 19.82 -2.80
N ALA A 73 -1.00 19.34 -1.68
CA ALA A 73 -1.35 20.19 -0.55
C ALA A 73 -0.12 20.81 0.15
N THR A 74 1.05 20.16 0.08
CA THR A 74 2.28 20.58 0.77
C THR A 74 3.37 21.07 -0.18
N GLY A 75 3.04 21.36 -1.45
CA GLY A 75 3.94 21.94 -2.44
C GLY A 75 5.10 21.03 -2.88
N GLN A 76 4.92 19.71 -2.80
CA GLN A 76 5.92 18.73 -3.23
C GLN A 76 5.88 18.51 -4.75
N ASP A 77 6.94 17.91 -5.28
CA ASP A 77 7.03 17.52 -6.69
C ASP A 77 6.08 16.33 -7.00
N ALA A 78 4.91 16.62 -7.56
CA ALA A 78 3.89 15.63 -7.90
C ALA A 78 4.42 14.50 -8.80
N ALA A 79 5.39 14.76 -9.67
CA ALA A 79 5.95 13.74 -10.56
C ALA A 79 6.79 12.69 -9.82
N ASN A 80 7.19 12.95 -8.57
CA ASN A 80 7.83 11.95 -7.72
C ASN A 80 6.85 10.87 -7.23
N ILE A 81 5.54 11.01 -7.46
CA ILE A 81 4.55 10.00 -7.11
C ILE A 81 4.86 8.62 -7.69
N VAL A 82 5.44 8.58 -8.91
CA VAL A 82 5.83 7.35 -9.62
C VAL A 82 6.75 6.45 -8.79
N GLU A 83 7.58 7.06 -7.95
CA GLU A 83 8.49 6.33 -7.05
C GLU A 83 7.95 6.31 -5.63
N GLY A 84 7.39 7.42 -5.15
CA GLY A 84 6.86 7.55 -3.79
C GLY A 84 5.71 6.58 -3.50
N SER A 85 4.95 6.17 -4.53
CA SER A 85 3.87 5.19 -4.36
C SER A 85 4.33 3.73 -4.44
N GLN A 86 5.63 3.45 -4.59
CA GLN A 86 6.15 2.09 -4.48
C GLN A 86 6.11 1.65 -3.03
N GLY A 87 5.51 0.49 -2.78
CA GLY A 87 5.32 -0.06 -1.45
C GLY A 87 4.46 -1.30 -1.48
N VAL A 88 4.48 -2.02 -0.36
CA VAL A 88 3.75 -3.27 -0.14
C VAL A 88 2.82 -3.09 1.04
N THR A 89 1.60 -3.60 0.92
CA THR A 89 0.63 -3.71 2.01
C THR A 89 0.53 -5.17 2.44
N MET A 90 0.64 -5.41 3.73
CA MET A 90 0.41 -6.71 4.38
C MET A 90 -0.86 -6.60 5.22
N ALA A 91 -1.59 -7.70 5.34
CA ALA A 91 -2.70 -7.84 6.26
C ALA A 91 -2.66 -9.26 6.85
N GLU A 92 -2.94 -9.36 8.14
CA GLU A 92 -3.00 -10.61 8.89
C GLU A 92 -4.26 -10.60 9.74
N ASP A 93 -4.86 -11.78 9.93
CA ASP A 93 -6.00 -11.98 10.80
C ASP A 93 -5.45 -12.39 12.18
N ARG A 94 -5.76 -11.62 13.22
CA ARG A 94 -5.28 -11.83 14.60
C ARG A 94 -6.47 -12.17 15.49
N ASP A 95 -6.84 -13.45 15.44
CA ASP A 95 -7.94 -14.05 16.21
C ASP A 95 -9.32 -13.48 15.87
N GLY A 96 -9.52 -12.98 14.64
CA GLY A 96 -10.76 -12.52 14.03
C GLY A 96 -10.98 -11.03 14.15
#